data_AF-A0A957ISI2-F1
#
_entry.id   AF-A0A957ISI2-F1
#
_cell.length_a   1.000
_cell.length_b   1.000
_cell.length_c   1.000
_cell.angle_alpha   90.00
_cell.angle_beta   90.00
_cell.angle_gamma   90.00
#
_symmetry.space_group_name_H-M   'P 1'
#
loop_
_entity.id
_entity.type
_entity.pdbx_description
1 polymer ?
#
loop_
_entity_poly.entity_id
_entity_poly.type
_entity_poly.pdbx_seq_one_letter_code
_entity_poly.pdbx_strand_id
1 'polypeptide(L)'
;GWGANLPEVLALPNAPAGWQELVGGVLNAPKDTVLAFAEGLVAGVRQVLLAGQREVGERETAVSLFQDFYFFVFEYKNKVLAAFQRGDAMTARYAAAQLQQEISAMLNKVDAGFFGEPFNLLGEYGAGYGAAGFPDLLAVAAQEDLAVLAERVQQLDNQMQVWLMAQGVALNVLADAEVLQRFLLQRLPPATKPLP
;
A
#
# COMPACT_ATOMS: atom_id res chain seq x y z
N GLY A 1 6.59 -27.43 -18.60
CA GLY A 1 7.47 -26.28 -18.93
C GLY A 1 6.87 -25.49 -20.08
N TRP A 2 7.26 -24.24 -20.28
CA TRP A 2 6.64 -23.33 -21.26
C TRP A 2 6.53 -23.91 -22.68
N GLY A 3 7.50 -24.72 -23.12
CA GLY A 3 7.44 -25.37 -24.44
C GLY A 3 6.31 -26.40 -24.61
N ALA A 4 5.83 -27.02 -23.53
CA ALA A 4 4.72 -27.99 -23.59
C ALA A 4 3.34 -27.34 -23.63
N ASN A 5 3.23 -26.08 -23.15
CA ASN A 5 1.98 -25.36 -23.01
C ASN A 5 1.93 -24.11 -23.92
N LEU A 6 2.82 -24.04 -24.92
CA LEU A 6 2.94 -22.86 -25.79
C LEU A 6 1.64 -22.56 -26.54
N PRO A 7 0.91 -23.56 -27.11
CA PRO A 7 -0.38 -23.29 -27.75
C PRO A 7 -1.39 -22.62 -26.81
N GLU A 8 -1.48 -23.07 -25.56
CA GLU A 8 -2.39 -22.52 -24.55
C GLU A 8 -1.98 -21.11 -24.14
N VAL A 9 -0.67 -20.87 -23.97
CA VAL A 9 -0.12 -19.54 -23.67
C VAL A 9 -0.44 -18.55 -24.79
N LEU A 10 -0.31 -18.96 -26.06
CA LEU A 10 -0.62 -18.11 -27.21
C LEU A 10 -2.12 -17.90 -27.45
N ALA A 11 -2.97 -18.74 -26.87
CA ALA A 11 -4.43 -18.67 -26.97
C ALA A 11 -5.11 -17.90 -25.84
N LEU A 12 -4.35 -17.22 -24.97
CA LEU A 12 -4.92 -16.43 -23.88
C LEU A 12 -5.85 -15.33 -24.42
N PRO A 13 -7.08 -15.19 -23.89
CA PRO A 13 -8.09 -14.29 -24.43
C PRO A 13 -7.71 -12.81 -24.29
N ASN A 14 -6.98 -12.46 -23.22
CA ASN A 14 -6.52 -11.10 -22.93
C ASN A 14 -5.02 -10.97 -23.13
N ALA A 15 -4.48 -11.50 -24.22
CA ALA A 15 -3.07 -11.39 -24.53
C ALA A 15 -2.70 -9.93 -24.90
N PRO A 16 -1.48 -9.46 -24.55
CA PRO A 16 -1.03 -8.13 -24.96
C PRO A 16 -0.86 -8.02 -26.47
N ALA A 17 -0.83 -6.79 -26.99
CA ALA A 17 -0.55 -6.55 -28.40
C ALA A 17 0.81 -7.16 -28.80
N GLY A 18 0.85 -7.86 -29.94
CA GLY A 18 2.08 -8.52 -30.41
C GLY A 18 2.51 -9.75 -29.59
N TRP A 19 1.63 -10.33 -28.76
CA TRP A 19 1.96 -11.44 -27.86
C TRP A 19 2.77 -12.58 -28.51
N GLN A 20 2.33 -13.07 -29.66
CA GLN A 20 3.01 -14.17 -30.37
C GLN A 20 4.43 -13.77 -30.81
N GLU A 21 4.60 -12.54 -31.29
CA GLU A 21 5.88 -11.99 -31.70
C GLU A 21 6.81 -11.81 -30.50
N LEU A 22 6.31 -11.26 -29.39
CA LEU A 22 7.09 -11.04 -28.16
C LEU A 22 7.53 -12.38 -27.55
N VAL A 23 6.63 -13.36 -27.43
CA VAL A 23 6.97 -14.71 -26.94
C VAL A 23 7.94 -15.41 -27.89
N GLY A 24 7.68 -15.37 -29.19
CA GLY A 24 8.57 -15.94 -30.20
C GLY A 24 9.96 -15.31 -30.19
N GLY A 25 10.04 -14.00 -30.00
CA GLY A 25 11.28 -13.24 -29.89
C GLY A 25 12.08 -13.62 -28.64
N VAL A 26 11.44 -13.76 -27.47
CA VAL A 26 12.13 -14.23 -26.26
C VAL A 26 12.70 -15.64 -26.44
N LEU A 27 11.97 -16.53 -27.11
CA LEU A 27 12.38 -17.93 -27.27
C LEU A 27 13.48 -18.13 -28.33
N ASN A 28 13.50 -17.31 -29.39
CA ASN A 28 14.28 -17.59 -30.59
C ASN A 28 15.26 -16.48 -31.01
N ALA A 29 15.15 -15.26 -30.47
CA ALA A 29 15.97 -14.14 -30.92
C ALA A 29 17.43 -14.25 -30.41
N PRO A 30 18.39 -13.66 -31.15
CA PRO A 30 19.76 -13.51 -30.67
C PRO A 30 19.82 -12.76 -29.32
N LYS A 31 20.87 -13.06 -28.54
CA LYS A 31 21.12 -12.48 -27.21
C LYS A 31 21.02 -10.94 -27.18
N ASP A 32 21.45 -10.28 -28.25
CA ASP A 32 21.50 -8.81 -28.30
C ASP A 32 20.12 -8.18 -28.49
N THR A 33 19.12 -8.99 -28.87
CA THR A 33 17.73 -8.54 -29.13
C THR A 33 16.71 -9.16 -28.18
N VAL A 34 17.06 -10.25 -27.49
CA VAL A 34 16.15 -10.96 -26.57
C VAL A 34 15.68 -10.07 -25.42
N LEU A 35 16.52 -9.13 -24.97
CA LEU A 35 16.18 -8.22 -23.88
C LEU A 35 15.04 -7.27 -24.28
N ALA A 36 15.07 -6.72 -25.49
CA ALA A 36 14.01 -5.84 -25.99
C ALA A 36 12.66 -6.56 -26.11
N PHE A 37 12.67 -7.83 -26.56
CA PHE A 37 11.45 -8.65 -26.56
C PHE A 37 10.95 -8.95 -25.15
N ALA A 38 11.85 -9.22 -24.19
CA ALA A 38 11.49 -9.44 -22.79
C ALA A 38 10.90 -8.18 -22.15
N GLU A 39 11.49 -7.00 -22.39
CA GLU A 39 10.96 -5.71 -21.93
C GLU A 39 9.58 -5.42 -22.52
N GLY A 40 9.40 -5.64 -23.83
CA GLY A 40 8.10 -5.51 -24.50
C GLY A 40 7.06 -6.46 -23.93
N LEU A 41 7.44 -7.72 -23.63
CA LEU A 41 6.58 -8.70 -22.99
C LEU A 41 6.12 -8.25 -21.59
N VAL A 42 7.07 -7.80 -20.75
CA VAL A 42 6.78 -7.28 -19.41
C VAL A 42 5.87 -6.06 -19.47
N ALA A 43 6.16 -5.10 -20.35
CA ALA A 43 5.34 -3.90 -20.52
C ALA A 43 3.91 -4.24 -20.99
N GLY A 44 3.78 -5.12 -21.98
CA GLY A 44 2.49 -5.56 -22.50
C GLY A 44 1.66 -6.30 -21.45
N VAL A 45 2.24 -7.28 -20.75
CA VAL A 45 1.56 -8.01 -19.67
C VAL A 45 1.11 -7.05 -18.57
N ARG A 46 1.98 -6.12 -18.16
CA ARG A 46 1.64 -5.12 -17.15
C ARG A 46 0.46 -4.25 -17.57
N GLN A 47 0.38 -3.82 -18.84
CA GLN A 47 -0.76 -3.05 -19.33
C GLN A 47 -2.08 -3.83 -19.24
N VAL A 48 -2.07 -5.11 -19.62
CA VAL A 48 -3.25 -5.99 -19.50
C VAL A 48 -3.66 -6.12 -18.02
N LEU A 49 -2.70 -6.36 -17.12
CA LEU A 49 -2.97 -6.50 -15.68
C LEU A 49 -3.55 -5.21 -15.09
N LEU A 50 -3.02 -4.04 -15.45
CA LEU A 50 -3.54 -2.76 -15.01
C LEU A 50 -4.96 -2.50 -15.53
N ALA A 51 -5.27 -2.90 -16.77
CA ALA A 51 -6.61 -2.78 -17.33
C ALA A 51 -7.59 -3.70 -16.58
N GLY A 52 -7.22 -4.96 -16.38
CA GLY A 52 -8.04 -5.93 -15.64
C GLY A 52 -8.28 -5.51 -14.20
N GLN A 53 -7.25 -5.02 -13.49
CA GLN A 53 -7.38 -4.54 -12.11
C GLN A 53 -8.38 -3.38 -11.98
N ARG A 54 -8.42 -2.47 -12.96
CA ARG A 54 -9.40 -1.37 -12.99
C ARG A 54 -10.82 -1.86 -13.26
N GLU A 55 -10.97 -2.90 -14.09
CA GLU A 55 -12.27 -3.47 -14.43
C GLU A 55 -12.91 -4.21 -13.25
N VAL A 56 -12.09 -4.94 -12.48
CA VAL A 56 -12.57 -5.74 -11.32
C VAL A 56 -12.49 -4.99 -9.98
N GLY A 57 -12.04 -3.75 -9.99
CA GLY A 57 -11.85 -2.95 -8.78
C GLY A 57 -13.16 -2.76 -8.02
N GLU A 58 -13.16 -3.12 -6.74
CA GLU A 58 -14.30 -2.97 -5.85
C GLU A 58 -13.94 -2.00 -4.74
N ARG A 59 -14.65 -0.86 -4.68
CA ARG A 59 -14.41 0.17 -3.67
C ARG A 59 -14.89 -0.29 -2.31
N GLU A 60 -14.13 0.07 -1.29
CA GLU A 60 -14.54 -0.08 0.10
C GLU A 60 -14.68 1.28 0.79
N THR A 61 -15.42 1.30 1.88
CA THR A 61 -15.56 2.52 2.68
C THR A 61 -14.32 2.74 3.54
N ALA A 62 -13.99 4.00 3.80
CA ALA A 62 -12.90 4.34 4.71
C ALA A 62 -13.11 3.73 6.11
N VAL A 63 -14.35 3.67 6.61
CA VAL A 63 -14.69 3.05 7.91
C VAL A 63 -14.35 1.56 7.94
N SER A 64 -14.65 0.82 6.87
CA SER A 64 -14.32 -0.62 6.76
C SER A 64 -12.81 -0.84 6.78
N LEU A 65 -12.10 -0.13 5.89
CA LEU A 65 -10.67 -0.37 5.68
C LEU A 65 -9.81 0.16 6.81
N PHE A 66 -10.07 1.38 7.28
CA PHE A 66 -9.22 2.03 8.26
C PHE A 66 -9.59 1.70 9.71
N GLN A 67 -10.49 0.73 9.92
CA GLN A 67 -10.78 0.24 11.26
C GLN A 67 -9.50 -0.25 11.93
N ASP A 68 -9.19 0.32 13.10
CA ASP A 68 -7.98 0.04 13.89
C ASP A 68 -6.63 0.37 13.20
N PHE A 69 -6.65 0.89 11.97
CA PHE A 69 -5.43 1.19 11.21
C PHE A 69 -4.57 2.30 11.83
N TYR A 70 -5.17 3.19 12.63
CA TYR A 70 -4.41 4.25 13.29
C TYR A 70 -3.28 3.71 14.19
N PHE A 71 -3.43 2.49 14.73
CA PHE A 71 -2.35 1.84 15.48
C PHE A 71 -1.10 1.62 14.62
N PHE A 72 -1.27 1.21 13.35
CA PHE A 72 -0.17 1.04 12.40
C PHE A 72 0.55 2.38 12.17
N VAL A 73 -0.20 3.46 11.97
CA VAL A 73 0.35 4.81 11.78
C VAL A 73 1.19 5.22 13.00
N PHE A 74 0.63 5.05 14.19
CA PHE A 74 1.31 5.37 15.45
C PHE A 74 2.59 4.53 15.65
N GLU A 75 2.53 3.23 15.39
CA GLU A 75 3.67 2.31 15.48
C GLU A 75 4.80 2.74 14.53
N TYR A 76 4.49 2.97 13.25
CA TYR A 76 5.51 3.33 12.26
C TYR A 76 6.08 4.71 12.47
N LYS A 77 5.28 5.69 12.91
CA LYS A 77 5.80 6.98 13.36
C LYS A 77 6.85 6.79 14.45
N ASN A 78 6.52 6.02 15.50
CA ASN A 78 7.43 5.81 16.61
C ASN A 78 8.70 5.04 16.19
N LYS A 79 8.60 4.12 15.22
CA LYS A 79 9.78 3.47 14.62
C LYS A 79 10.69 4.49 13.94
N VAL A 80 10.14 5.41 13.13
CA VAL A 80 10.91 6.48 12.47
C VAL A 80 11.59 7.36 13.51
N LEU A 81 10.85 7.84 14.50
CA LEU A 81 11.38 8.73 15.55
C LEU A 81 12.46 8.05 16.40
N ALA A 82 12.26 6.79 16.77
CA ALA A 82 13.26 6.04 17.53
C ALA A 82 14.51 5.74 16.71
N ALA A 83 14.37 5.48 15.40
CA ALA A 83 15.50 5.30 14.49
C ALA A 83 16.28 6.62 14.31
N PHE A 84 15.58 7.74 14.16
CA PHE A 84 16.19 9.08 14.16
C PHE A 84 17.03 9.34 15.42
N GLN A 85 16.47 9.07 16.62
CA GLN A 85 17.20 9.23 17.88
C GLN A 85 18.48 8.39 17.97
N ARG A 86 18.52 7.25 17.27
CA ARG A 86 19.71 6.37 17.20
C ARG A 86 20.65 6.68 16.04
N GLY A 87 20.30 7.62 15.16
CA GLY A 87 21.04 7.86 13.92
C GLY A 87 20.93 6.73 12.88
N ASP A 88 19.94 5.85 13.01
CA ASP A 88 19.71 4.73 12.11
C ASP A 88 18.91 5.19 10.87
N ALA A 89 19.63 5.73 9.89
CA ALA A 89 19.04 6.27 8.67
C ALA A 89 18.26 5.23 7.86
N MET A 90 18.77 4.00 7.76
CA MET A 90 18.15 2.96 6.96
C MET A 90 16.78 2.56 7.54
N THR A 91 16.72 2.35 8.85
CA THR A 91 15.46 2.00 9.51
C THR A 91 14.47 3.15 9.47
N ALA A 92 14.92 4.39 9.67
CA ALA A 92 14.06 5.58 9.60
C ALA A 92 13.43 5.71 8.20
N ARG A 93 14.23 5.60 7.15
CA ARG A 93 13.77 5.70 5.75
C ARG A 93 12.85 4.55 5.36
N TYR A 94 13.20 3.32 5.73
CA TYR A 94 12.40 2.15 5.42
C TYR A 94 11.02 2.21 6.10
N ALA A 95 10.98 2.55 7.39
CA ALA A 95 9.71 2.69 8.11
C ALA A 95 8.83 3.81 7.53
N ALA A 96 9.43 4.95 7.14
CA ALA A 96 8.69 6.03 6.50
C ALA A 96 8.13 5.63 5.13
N ALA A 97 8.92 4.92 4.31
CA ALA A 97 8.50 4.39 3.03
C ALA A 97 7.32 3.41 3.16
N GLN A 98 7.42 2.47 4.11
CA GLN A 98 6.38 1.49 4.36
C GLN A 98 5.09 2.16 4.85
N LEU A 99 5.19 3.18 5.71
CA LEU A 99 4.03 3.93 6.17
C LEU A 99 3.28 4.62 5.02
N GLN A 100 4.00 5.35 4.15
CA GLN A 100 3.37 6.00 3.00
C GLN A 100 2.78 5.00 2.01
N GLN A 101 3.47 3.89 1.75
CA GLN A 101 3.00 2.85 0.84
C GLN A 101 1.69 2.23 1.32
N GLU A 102 1.60 1.89 2.60
CA GLU A 102 0.41 1.27 3.18
C GLU A 102 -0.79 2.21 3.15
N ILE A 103 -0.60 3.48 3.56
CA ILE A 103 -1.67 4.49 3.49
C ILE A 103 -2.11 4.70 2.03
N SER A 104 -1.17 4.77 1.09
CA SER A 104 -1.48 4.91 -0.34
C SER A 104 -2.32 3.75 -0.85
N ALA A 105 -1.94 2.51 -0.52
CA ALA A 105 -2.66 1.32 -0.95
C ALA A 105 -4.11 1.30 -0.40
N MET A 106 -4.29 1.66 0.87
CA MET A 106 -5.62 1.72 1.48
C MET A 106 -6.49 2.84 0.90
N LEU A 107 -5.93 4.03 0.70
CA LEU A 107 -6.64 5.14 0.05
C LEU A 107 -7.03 4.78 -1.38
N ASN A 108 -6.16 4.10 -2.12
CA ASN A 108 -6.48 3.64 -3.45
C ASN A 108 -7.58 2.57 -3.45
N LYS A 109 -7.64 1.70 -2.43
CA LYS A 109 -8.76 0.76 -2.28
C LYS A 109 -10.09 1.50 -2.04
N VAL A 110 -10.08 2.63 -1.31
CA VAL A 110 -11.27 3.50 -1.16
C VAL A 110 -11.65 4.14 -2.51
N ASP A 111 -10.68 4.77 -3.19
CA ASP A 111 -10.96 5.64 -4.34
C ASP A 111 -11.12 4.89 -5.67
N ALA A 112 -10.32 3.84 -5.87
CA ALA A 112 -10.18 3.13 -7.14
C ALA A 112 -10.53 1.64 -7.04
N GLY A 113 -10.71 1.10 -5.83
CA GLY A 113 -11.24 -0.25 -5.62
C GLY A 113 -10.21 -1.39 -5.64
N PHE A 114 -8.92 -1.08 -5.63
CA PHE A 114 -7.86 -2.08 -5.60
C PHE A 114 -6.72 -1.70 -4.65
N PHE A 115 -6.03 -2.71 -4.12
CA PHE A 115 -4.74 -2.53 -3.46
C PHE A 115 -3.62 -2.56 -4.49
N GLY A 116 -2.49 -1.91 -4.19
CA GLY A 116 -1.29 -2.02 -5.00
C GLY A 116 -0.77 -3.47 -5.01
N GLU A 117 -0.56 -4.02 -6.21
CA GLU A 117 0.04 -5.32 -6.46
C GLU A 117 1.50 -5.17 -6.93
N PRO A 118 2.31 -6.24 -6.96
CA PRO A 118 3.72 -6.14 -7.35
C PRO A 118 3.98 -5.58 -8.76
N PHE A 119 2.99 -5.61 -9.66
CA PHE A 119 3.09 -5.01 -11.00
C PHE A 119 2.74 -3.52 -11.03
N ASN A 120 2.15 -2.99 -9.96
CA ASN A 120 1.85 -1.57 -9.83
C ASN A 120 3.09 -0.79 -9.40
N LEU A 121 3.23 0.42 -9.94
CA LEU A 121 4.14 1.42 -9.40
C LEU A 121 3.41 2.23 -8.33
N LEU A 122 4.14 2.72 -7.32
CA LEU A 122 3.53 3.54 -6.28
C LEU A 122 2.77 4.76 -6.83
N GLY A 123 3.30 5.40 -7.88
CA GLY A 123 2.62 6.52 -8.54
C GLY A 123 1.24 6.18 -9.12
N GLU A 124 0.91 4.89 -9.30
CA GLU A 124 -0.38 4.45 -9.85
C GLU A 124 -1.44 4.22 -8.78
N TYR A 125 -1.05 4.11 -7.51
CA TYR A 125 -1.98 4.00 -6.37
C TYR A 125 -1.70 5.05 -5.28
N GLY A 126 -0.82 6.03 -5.54
CA GLY A 126 -0.50 7.12 -4.62
C GLY A 126 -1.39 8.35 -4.74
N ALA A 127 -2.31 8.40 -5.71
CA ALA A 127 -3.11 9.59 -5.99
C ALA A 127 -3.98 10.02 -4.80
N GLY A 128 -4.62 9.06 -4.12
CA GLY A 128 -5.43 9.32 -2.92
C GLY A 128 -4.60 9.91 -1.77
N TYR A 129 -3.36 9.44 -1.60
CA TYR A 129 -2.42 9.97 -0.60
C TYR A 129 -2.12 11.46 -0.82
N GLY A 130 -1.81 11.82 -2.07
CA GLY A 130 -1.59 13.22 -2.43
C GLY A 130 -2.86 14.07 -2.29
N ALA A 131 -4.01 13.55 -2.69
CA ALA A 131 -5.30 14.24 -2.58
C ALA A 131 -5.73 14.49 -1.12
N ALA A 132 -5.33 13.62 -0.20
CA ALA A 132 -5.54 13.81 1.25
C ALA A 132 -4.63 14.91 1.85
N GLY A 133 -3.68 15.45 1.09
CA GLY A 133 -2.77 16.52 1.52
C GLY A 133 -1.63 16.04 2.42
N PHE A 134 -1.35 14.74 2.41
CA PHE A 134 -0.30 14.12 3.23
C PHE A 134 1.11 14.45 2.72
N PRO A 135 2.11 14.58 3.62
CA PRO A 135 3.48 14.90 3.25
C PRO A 135 4.14 13.73 2.51
N ASP A 136 4.91 14.01 1.45
CA ASP A 136 5.66 12.98 0.73
C ASP A 136 6.88 12.51 1.54
N LEU A 137 6.69 11.45 2.32
CA LEU A 137 7.74 10.82 3.12
C LEU A 137 8.82 10.17 2.27
N LEU A 138 8.50 9.67 1.07
CA LEU A 138 9.47 9.02 0.19
C LEU A 138 10.45 10.02 -0.41
N ALA A 139 9.94 11.16 -0.89
CA ALA A 139 10.79 12.23 -1.39
C ALA A 139 11.73 12.77 -0.29
N VAL A 140 11.28 12.79 0.97
CA VAL A 140 12.09 13.21 2.11
C VAL A 140 13.05 12.11 2.55
N ALA A 141 12.63 10.84 2.56
CA ALA A 141 13.47 9.70 2.90
C ALA A 141 14.61 9.50 1.89
N ALA A 142 14.43 9.90 0.63
CA ALA A 142 15.49 9.90 -0.37
C ALA A 142 16.60 10.93 -0.07
N GLN A 143 16.34 11.93 0.78
CA GLN A 143 17.31 12.94 1.20
C GLN A 143 18.13 12.48 2.40
N GLU A 144 19.25 13.13 2.67
CA GLU A 144 20.16 12.80 3.79
C GLU A 144 19.71 13.34 5.16
N ASP A 145 18.69 14.20 5.20
CA ASP A 145 18.26 14.85 6.44
C ASP A 145 17.17 14.06 7.17
N LEU A 146 17.57 13.32 8.22
CA LEU A 146 16.65 12.58 9.08
C LEU A 146 15.80 13.47 9.98
N ALA A 147 16.23 14.70 10.28
CA ALA A 147 15.43 15.61 11.10
C ALA A 147 14.19 16.08 10.33
N VAL A 148 14.35 16.37 9.04
CA VAL A 148 13.21 16.68 8.15
C VAL A 148 12.26 15.49 8.04
N LEU A 149 12.78 14.26 7.96
CA LEU A 149 11.95 13.05 7.94
C LEU A 149 11.15 12.89 9.24
N ALA A 150 11.77 13.15 10.40
CA ALA A 150 11.12 13.11 11.70
C ALA A 150 9.99 14.17 11.83
N GLU A 151 10.21 15.38 11.31
CA GLU A 151 9.17 16.42 11.26
C GLU A 151 7.99 15.98 10.37
N ARG A 152 8.29 15.46 9.17
CA ARG A 152 7.27 15.08 8.18
C ARG A 152 6.44 13.89 8.63
N VAL A 153 7.02 12.92 9.33
CA VAL A 153 6.23 11.81 9.90
C VAL A 153 5.31 12.29 11.04
N GLN A 154 5.72 13.31 11.81
CA GLN A 154 4.87 13.90 12.85
C GLN A 154 3.75 14.76 12.24
N GLN A 155 4.03 15.44 11.13
CA GLN A 155 3.01 16.13 10.35
C GLN A 155 1.98 15.14 9.78
N LEU A 156 2.44 14.01 9.22
CA LEU A 156 1.56 12.95 8.72
C LEU A 156 0.62 12.42 9.81
N ASP A 157 1.16 12.13 11.00
CA ASP A 157 0.38 11.67 12.15
C ASP A 157 -0.81 12.60 12.45
N ASN A 158 -0.53 13.90 12.58
CA ASN A 158 -1.56 14.90 12.85
C ASN A 158 -2.61 14.97 11.74
N GLN A 159 -2.19 14.96 10.47
CA GLN A 159 -3.10 15.03 9.34
C GLN A 159 -3.93 13.74 9.20
N MET A 160 -3.34 12.58 9.49
CA MET A 160 -4.02 11.30 9.45
C MET A 160 -5.12 11.22 10.50
N GLN A 161 -4.86 11.70 11.72
CA GLN A 161 -5.90 11.79 12.76
C GLN A 161 -7.10 12.62 12.29
N VAL A 162 -6.82 13.81 11.75
CA VAL A 162 -7.86 14.72 11.22
C VAL A 162 -8.64 14.05 10.09
N TRP A 163 -7.93 13.43 9.13
CA TRP A 163 -8.55 12.76 7.99
C TRP A 163 -9.44 11.60 8.43
N LEU A 164 -8.94 10.71 9.30
CA LEU A 164 -9.68 9.57 9.83
C LEU A 164 -10.96 10.00 10.55
N MET A 165 -10.87 11.01 11.42
CA MET A 165 -12.05 11.54 12.12
C MET A 165 -13.06 12.15 11.15
N ALA A 166 -12.60 12.87 10.12
CA ALA A 166 -13.47 13.43 9.09
C ALA A 166 -14.18 12.35 8.27
N GLN A 167 -13.57 11.17 8.11
CA GLN A 167 -14.17 9.98 7.50
C GLN A 167 -15.06 9.17 8.46
N GLY A 168 -15.21 9.59 9.72
CA GLY A 168 -15.97 8.86 10.74
C GLY A 168 -15.26 7.62 11.29
N VAL A 169 -13.94 7.49 11.07
CA VAL A 169 -13.13 6.39 11.58
C VAL A 169 -12.69 6.70 13.02
N ALA A 170 -12.99 5.79 13.95
CA ALA A 170 -12.53 5.91 15.32
C ALA A 170 -11.02 5.60 15.41
N LEU A 171 -10.26 6.52 16.02
CA LEU A 171 -8.81 6.32 16.20
C LEU A 171 -8.48 5.21 17.22
N ASN A 172 -9.45 4.85 18.07
CA ASN A 172 -9.31 3.83 19.12
C ASN A 172 -8.09 4.07 20.04
N VAL A 173 -7.70 5.34 20.22
CA VAL A 173 -6.60 5.72 21.12
C VAL A 173 -7.09 5.66 22.56
N LEU A 174 -6.54 4.72 23.31
CA LEU A 174 -6.76 4.62 24.75
C LEU A 174 -5.81 5.59 25.44
N ALA A 175 -6.23 6.85 25.52
CA ALA A 175 -5.40 7.94 26.02
C ALA A 175 -4.99 7.75 27.49
N ASP A 176 -5.77 7.00 28.26
CA ASP A 176 -5.56 6.76 29.68
C ASP A 176 -6.27 5.47 30.15
N ALA A 177 -6.05 5.15 31.43
CA ALA A 177 -6.63 3.98 32.08
C ALA A 177 -8.17 4.01 32.12
N GLU A 178 -8.80 5.18 32.15
CA GLU A 178 -10.25 5.33 32.20
C GLU A 178 -10.89 5.11 30.82
N VAL A 179 -10.21 5.53 29.76
CA VAL A 179 -10.58 5.24 28.36
C VAL A 179 -10.40 3.74 28.06
N LEU A 180 -9.29 3.14 28.53
CA LEU A 180 -9.08 1.69 28.46
C LEU A 180 -10.19 0.92 29.20
N GLN A 181 -10.56 1.34 30.41
CA GLN A 181 -11.61 0.68 31.18
C GLN A 181 -12.97 0.76 30.48
N ARG A 182 -13.33 1.93 29.92
CA ARG A 182 -14.56 2.08 29.13
C ARG A 182 -14.56 1.21 27.87
N PHE A 183 -13.44 1.14 27.16
CA PHE A 183 -13.29 0.29 25.98
C PHE A 183 -13.48 -1.21 26.33
N LEU A 184 -12.88 -1.67 27.43
CA LEU A 184 -13.02 -3.06 27.88
C LEU A 184 -14.47 -3.39 28.30
N LEU A 185 -15.14 -2.49 29.02
CA LEU A 185 -16.53 -2.70 29.47
C LEU A 185 -17.54 -2.78 28.31
N GLN A 186 -17.25 -2.16 27.17
CA GLN A 186 -18.12 -2.22 25.98
C GLN A 186 -17.96 -3.51 25.17
N ARG A 187 -16.83 -4.21 25.30
CA ARG A 187 -16.54 -5.45 24.56
C ARG A 187 -16.66 -6.72 25.42
N LEU A 188 -16.73 -6.59 26.75
CA LEU A 188 -17.01 -7.73 27.62
C LEU A 188 -18.51 -8.09 27.53
N PRO A 189 -18.87 -9.36 27.33
CA PRO A 189 -20.26 -9.79 27.47
C PRO A 189 -20.76 -9.47 28.88
N PRO A 190 -22.05 -9.16 29.08
CA PRO A 190 -22.59 -8.94 30.42
C PRO A 190 -22.26 -10.15 31.28
N ALA A 191 -21.69 -9.90 32.47
CA ALA A 191 -21.33 -10.94 33.42
C ALA A 191 -22.49 -11.93 33.54
N THR A 192 -22.28 -13.15 33.04
CA THR A 192 -23.25 -14.24 33.18
C THR A 192 -23.51 -14.39 34.66
N LYS A 193 -24.77 -14.17 35.07
CA LYS A 193 -25.22 -14.42 36.45
C LYS A 193 -24.71 -15.80 36.88
N PRO A 194 -24.24 -15.98 38.13
CA PRO A 194 -23.92 -17.30 38.63
C PRO A 194 -25.18 -18.17 38.51
N LEU A 195 -25.04 -19.34 37.87
CA LEU A 195 -26.08 -20.36 37.83
C LEU A 195 -26.39 -20.81 39.27
N PRO A 196 -27.67 -21.11 39.57
CA PRO A 196 -28.14 -21.42 40.92
C PRO A 196 -27.52 -22.69 41.51
#